data_AF-A0A2T8ICF5-F1
#
_entry.id   AF-A0A2T8ICF5-F1
#
_cell.length_a   1.000
_cell.length_b   1.000
_cell.length_c   1.000
_cell.angle_alpha   90.00
_cell.angle_beta   90.00
_cell.angle_gamma   90.00
#
_symmetry.space_group_name_H-M   'P 1'
#
loop_
_entity.id
_entity.type
_entity.pdbx_description
1 polymer ?
#
loop_
_entity_poly.entity_id
_entity_poly.type
_entity_poly.pdbx_seq_one_letter_code
_entity_poly.pdbx_strand_id
1 'polypeptide(L)'
;MESIALLSPCEIGRFRFSHRIVLAPLTRSRSYGNLPQSHAILYYSQRATEGGLLIAEATGVPSDAQGMSLIPHTPGIWTKEQVEAWKPVVDAVHAKGGIFFCQIWHAGRVSDMEKEPISSTDKPVEKNEDDHVDCPIPRCLAVEEIPNVVNHFRVAARNALDAGFDGVEIHGAHGFLLEQFMKDSVNDHTDKYGGSLQKPLLVCP
;
A
#
# COMPACT_ATOMS: atom_id res chain seq x y z
N MET A 1 -4.88 -20.68 -26.60
CA MET A 1 -4.20 -20.50 -25.30
C MET A 1 -4.49 -21.73 -24.47
N GLU A 2 -3.48 -22.45 -23.99
CA GLU A 2 -3.71 -23.61 -23.13
C GLU A 2 -4.29 -23.16 -21.77
N SER A 3 -5.20 -23.96 -21.23
CA SER A 3 -5.81 -23.69 -19.92
C SER A 3 -4.77 -23.92 -18.82
N ILE A 4 -4.46 -22.87 -18.05
CA ILE A 4 -3.53 -22.94 -16.93
C ILE A 4 -4.32 -23.29 -15.67
N ALA A 5 -4.02 -24.43 -15.05
CA ALA A 5 -4.70 -24.86 -13.84
C ALA A 5 -4.36 -23.96 -12.63
N LEU A 6 -5.36 -23.58 -11.86
CA LEU A 6 -5.22 -22.69 -10.70
C LEU A 6 -4.27 -23.25 -9.61
N LEU A 7 -4.28 -24.58 -9.44
CA LEU A 7 -3.44 -25.28 -8.47
C LEU A 7 -2.08 -25.71 -9.04
N SER A 8 -1.74 -25.30 -10.27
CA SER A 8 -0.42 -25.56 -10.83
C SER A 8 0.60 -24.58 -10.24
N PRO A 9 1.85 -25.03 -9.98
CA PRO A 9 2.94 -24.16 -9.58
C PRO A 9 3.23 -23.05 -10.61
N CYS A 10 3.86 -21.98 -10.15
CA CYS A 10 4.42 -20.95 -11.02
C CYS A 10 5.68 -20.33 -10.43
N GLU A 11 6.51 -19.73 -11.28
CA GLU A 11 7.68 -18.97 -10.90
C GLU A 11 7.49 -17.52 -11.33
N ILE A 12 7.71 -16.59 -10.40
CA ILE A 12 7.68 -15.14 -10.68
C ILE A 12 8.92 -14.53 -10.05
N GLY A 13 9.85 -14.07 -10.90
CA GLY A 13 11.15 -13.57 -10.45
C GLY A 13 11.91 -14.64 -9.67
N ARG A 14 12.25 -14.32 -8.41
CA ARG A 14 12.98 -15.24 -7.50
C ARG A 14 12.08 -16.19 -6.71
N PHE A 15 10.76 -16.06 -6.82
CA PHE A 15 9.81 -16.81 -6.01
C PHE A 15 9.20 -17.96 -6.79
N ARG A 16 9.08 -19.10 -6.12
CA ARG A 16 8.39 -20.28 -6.62
C ARG A 16 7.15 -20.51 -5.78
N PHE A 17 5.99 -20.45 -6.41
CA PHE A 17 4.69 -20.66 -5.79
C PHE A 17 4.16 -22.06 -6.09
N SER A 18 3.53 -22.70 -5.11
CA SER A 18 2.92 -24.02 -5.23
C SER A 18 1.56 -23.96 -5.96
N HIS A 19 0.93 -22.80 -5.99
CA HIS A 19 -0.36 -22.55 -6.65
C HIS A 19 -0.51 -21.07 -7.01
N ARG A 20 -1.55 -20.74 -7.78
CA ARG A 20 -1.81 -19.38 -8.29
C ARG A 20 -2.90 -18.62 -7.50
N ILE A 21 -3.31 -19.16 -6.36
CA ILE A 21 -4.22 -18.49 -5.42
C ILE A 21 -3.42 -17.52 -4.53
N VAL A 22 -3.89 -16.28 -4.42
CA VAL A 22 -3.24 -15.22 -3.66
C VAL A 22 -4.25 -14.63 -2.67
N LEU A 23 -3.82 -14.34 -1.44
CA LEU A 23 -4.59 -13.47 -0.56
C LEU A 23 -4.38 -12.03 -1.02
N ALA A 24 -5.45 -11.44 -1.57
CA ALA A 24 -5.46 -10.02 -1.94
C ALA A 24 -5.26 -9.11 -0.70
N PRO A 25 -4.71 -7.91 -0.90
CA PRO A 25 -4.61 -6.90 0.16
C PRO A 25 -6.01 -6.46 0.60
N LEU A 26 -6.32 -6.63 1.88
CA LEU A 26 -7.66 -6.34 2.42
C LEU A 26 -7.52 -5.51 3.69
N THR A 27 -7.81 -4.21 3.61
CA THR A 27 -7.75 -3.36 4.80
C THR A 27 -8.76 -3.77 5.83
N ARG A 28 -8.29 -4.00 7.06
CA ARG A 28 -9.15 -4.52 8.13
C ARG A 28 -9.42 -3.49 9.21
N SER A 29 -8.62 -2.46 9.42
CA SER A 29 -8.90 -1.48 10.48
C SER A 29 -8.81 -2.05 11.90
N ARG A 30 -7.82 -2.92 12.15
CA ARG A 30 -7.61 -3.58 13.46
C ARG A 30 -6.22 -3.32 14.07
N SER A 31 -5.44 -2.40 13.50
CA SER A 31 -4.09 -2.05 13.94
C SER A 31 -4.11 -0.75 14.76
N TYR A 32 -4.47 -0.86 16.03
CA TYR A 32 -4.55 0.29 16.95
C TYR A 32 -3.19 0.96 17.12
N GLY A 33 -3.16 2.29 17.09
CA GLY A 33 -1.91 3.06 17.12
C GLY A 33 -0.98 2.76 15.93
N ASN A 34 -1.55 2.26 14.82
CA ASN A 34 -0.81 1.82 13.64
C ASN A 34 0.10 0.62 13.85
N LEU A 35 -0.10 -0.12 14.93
CA LEU A 35 0.64 -1.33 15.23
C LEU A 35 -0.21 -2.55 14.88
N PRO A 36 0.30 -3.49 14.07
CA PRO A 36 -0.29 -4.82 13.95
C PRO A 36 -0.48 -5.44 15.34
N GLN A 37 -1.67 -5.99 15.59
CA GLN A 37 -2.00 -6.59 16.88
C GLN A 37 -1.80 -8.11 16.83
N SER A 38 -1.81 -8.75 17.99
CA SER A 38 -1.61 -10.21 18.11
C SER A 38 -2.58 -11.05 17.27
N HIS A 39 -3.81 -10.58 17.03
CA HIS A 39 -4.76 -11.29 16.17
C HIS A 39 -4.35 -11.32 14.70
N ALA A 40 -3.48 -10.40 14.24
CA ALA A 40 -2.97 -10.40 12.87
C ALA A 40 -2.13 -11.66 12.61
N ILE A 41 -1.38 -12.11 13.62
CA ILE A 41 -0.63 -13.37 13.61
C ILE A 41 -1.58 -14.53 13.26
N LEU A 42 -2.68 -14.65 14.00
CA LEU A 42 -3.69 -15.68 13.75
C LEU A 42 -4.35 -15.50 12.37
N TYR A 43 -4.71 -14.27 12.00
CA TYR A 43 -5.42 -13.96 10.77
C TYR A 43 -4.64 -14.37 9.51
N TYR A 44 -3.37 -13.96 9.40
CA TYR A 44 -2.52 -14.29 8.25
C TYR A 44 -2.06 -15.74 8.30
N SER A 45 -1.72 -16.27 9.48
CA SER A 45 -1.37 -17.69 9.63
C SER A 45 -2.51 -18.61 9.19
N GLN A 46 -3.77 -18.30 9.51
CA GLN A 46 -4.93 -19.10 9.04
C GLN A 46 -5.06 -19.17 7.51
N ARG A 47 -4.49 -18.20 6.78
CA ARG A 47 -4.55 -18.10 5.31
C ARG A 47 -3.27 -18.56 4.63
N ALA A 48 -2.20 -18.77 5.38
CA ALA A 48 -0.92 -19.23 4.86
C ALA A 48 -0.98 -20.71 4.48
N THR A 49 -0.50 -21.00 3.28
CA THR A 49 -0.30 -22.32 2.70
C THR A 49 1.14 -22.42 2.18
N GLU A 50 1.67 -23.63 2.12
CA GLU A 50 3.03 -23.87 1.64
C GLU A 50 3.19 -23.40 0.18
N GLY A 51 4.08 -22.44 -0.05
CA GLY A 51 4.30 -21.81 -1.35
C GLY A 51 3.14 -20.94 -1.85
N GLY A 52 2.23 -20.51 -0.97
CA GLY A 52 1.17 -19.55 -1.28
C GLY A 52 1.61 -18.11 -1.06
N LEU A 53 1.16 -17.19 -1.92
CA LEU A 53 1.41 -15.75 -1.76
C LEU A 53 0.31 -15.09 -0.93
N LEU A 54 0.73 -14.30 0.05
CA LEU A 54 -0.12 -13.40 0.81
C LEU A 54 0.35 -11.97 0.58
N ILE A 55 -0.60 -11.06 0.44
CA ILE A 55 -0.34 -9.62 0.42
C ILE A 55 -1.02 -9.03 1.65
N ALA A 56 -0.24 -8.35 2.49
CA ALA A 56 -0.74 -7.71 3.69
C ALA A 56 -1.74 -6.59 3.35
N GLU A 57 -2.55 -6.23 4.33
CA GLU A 57 -3.38 -5.04 4.25
C GLU A 57 -2.57 -3.76 3.97
N ALA A 58 -3.23 -2.76 3.38
CA ALA A 58 -2.61 -1.49 3.05
C ALA A 58 -1.91 -0.87 4.28
N THR A 59 -0.60 -0.73 4.18
CA THR A 59 0.29 -0.33 5.27
C THR A 59 0.88 1.05 4.95
N GLY A 60 0.63 2.03 5.82
CA GLY A 60 1.04 3.43 5.59
C GLY A 60 2.56 3.61 5.52
N VAL A 61 3.02 4.51 4.65
CA VAL A 61 4.47 4.76 4.42
C VAL A 61 5.07 5.90 5.27
N PRO A 62 4.36 7.03 5.47
CA PRO A 62 4.55 7.92 6.63
C PRO A 62 3.28 8.06 7.48
N SER A 63 3.35 8.84 8.57
CA SER A 63 2.21 9.06 9.47
C SER A 63 1.04 9.77 8.79
N ASP A 64 1.31 10.72 7.89
CA ASP A 64 0.34 11.51 7.10
C ASP A 64 -0.16 10.78 5.85
N ALA A 65 0.37 9.59 5.56
CA ALA A 65 -0.14 8.72 4.51
C ALA A 65 -1.37 7.91 4.92
N GLN A 66 -1.65 7.89 6.22
CA GLN A 66 -2.91 7.40 6.74
C GLN A 66 -3.99 8.39 6.41
N GLY A 67 -5.17 7.90 6.07
CA GLY A 67 -6.15 8.87 5.72
C GLY A 67 -7.43 8.32 5.24
N MET A 68 -8.23 7.73 6.11
CA MET A 68 -9.69 7.79 6.01
C MET A 68 -10.24 7.48 7.40
N SER A 69 -11.13 8.30 7.94
CA SER A 69 -11.91 8.00 9.15
C SER A 69 -12.76 6.73 8.96
N LEU A 70 -13.14 6.41 7.72
CA LEU A 70 -13.78 5.15 7.35
C LEU A 70 -12.87 3.93 7.42
N ILE A 71 -11.56 4.13 7.41
CA ILE A 71 -10.55 3.08 7.49
C ILE A 71 -9.61 3.39 8.68
N PRO A 72 -10.15 3.42 9.92
CA PRO A 72 -9.34 3.75 11.08
C PRO A 72 -8.37 2.61 11.37
N HIS A 73 -7.34 2.83 12.19
CA HIS A 73 -6.50 1.73 12.70
C HIS A 73 -5.83 0.88 11.59
N THR A 74 -5.33 1.52 10.54
CA THR A 74 -4.47 0.88 9.54
C THR A 74 -3.07 0.70 10.08
N PRO A 75 -2.35 -0.39 9.77
CA PRO A 75 -0.98 -0.55 10.22
C PRO A 75 -0.04 0.42 9.49
N GLY A 76 1.08 0.71 10.14
CA GLY A 76 2.19 1.47 9.57
C GLY A 76 3.45 0.64 9.42
N ILE A 77 4.44 1.22 8.74
CA ILE A 77 5.79 0.65 8.66
C ILE A 77 6.90 1.72 8.54
N TRP A 78 6.70 2.89 9.15
CA TRP A 78 7.68 3.98 9.18
C TRP A 78 8.48 4.07 10.47
N THR A 79 7.99 3.48 11.57
CA THR A 79 8.71 3.45 12.85
C THR A 79 9.33 2.08 13.13
N LYS A 80 10.37 2.08 13.97
CA LYS A 80 10.96 0.83 14.47
C LYS A 80 9.95 -0.02 15.24
N GLU A 81 9.07 0.61 16.03
CA GLU A 81 8.05 -0.10 16.80
C GLU A 81 7.08 -0.87 15.88
N GLN A 82 6.68 -0.27 14.77
CA GLN A 82 5.84 -0.91 13.76
C GLN A 82 6.57 -2.09 13.10
N VAL A 83 7.85 -1.92 12.76
CA VAL A 83 8.70 -3.01 12.23
C VAL A 83 8.75 -4.18 13.20
N GLU A 84 9.03 -3.95 14.48
CA GLU A 84 9.06 -5.01 15.50
C GLU A 84 7.68 -5.68 15.67
N ALA A 85 6.59 -4.92 15.57
CA ALA A 85 5.23 -5.45 15.66
C ALA A 85 4.84 -6.34 14.45
N TRP A 86 5.42 -6.09 13.27
CA TRP A 86 5.20 -6.93 12.08
C TRP A 86 5.94 -8.26 12.12
N LYS A 87 7.15 -8.33 12.70
CA LYS A 87 7.96 -9.55 12.75
C LYS A 87 7.21 -10.82 13.18
N PRO A 88 6.49 -10.85 14.32
CA PRO A 88 5.78 -12.06 14.73
C PRO A 88 4.64 -12.46 13.76
N VAL A 89 4.08 -11.51 13.01
CA VAL A 89 3.07 -11.79 11.97
C VAL A 89 3.73 -12.46 10.77
N VAL A 90 4.87 -11.93 10.32
CA VAL A 90 5.66 -12.50 9.23
C VAL A 90 6.15 -13.90 9.58
N ASP A 91 6.74 -14.07 10.77
CA ASP A 91 7.22 -15.37 11.26
C ASP A 91 6.12 -16.43 11.23
N ALA A 92 4.88 -16.07 11.57
CA ALA A 92 3.75 -17.01 11.58
C ALA A 92 3.26 -17.40 10.18
N VAL A 93 3.50 -16.57 9.16
CA VAL A 93 3.25 -16.92 7.75
C VAL A 93 4.37 -17.82 7.24
N HIS A 94 5.63 -17.47 7.52
CA HIS A 94 6.80 -18.26 7.15
C HIS A 94 6.83 -19.64 7.80
N ALA A 95 6.37 -19.76 9.06
CA ALA A 95 6.24 -21.04 9.75
C ALA A 95 5.28 -22.02 9.03
N LYS A 96 4.42 -21.54 8.13
CA LYS A 96 3.55 -22.35 7.28
C LYS A 96 4.05 -22.49 5.83
N GLY A 97 5.26 -22.00 5.55
CA GLY A 97 5.85 -21.99 4.20
C GLY A 97 5.21 -20.98 3.25
N GLY A 98 4.44 -20.01 3.77
CA GLY A 98 3.85 -18.95 2.96
C GLY A 98 4.89 -17.89 2.58
N ILE A 99 4.64 -17.21 1.46
CA ILE A 99 5.41 -16.05 1.00
C ILE A 99 4.55 -14.81 1.27
N PHE A 100 5.13 -13.77 1.89
CA PHE A 100 4.36 -12.65 2.40
C PHE A 100 4.91 -11.30 1.95
N PHE A 101 4.08 -10.51 1.29
CA PHE A 101 4.42 -9.18 0.80
C PHE A 101 3.71 -8.11 1.62
N CYS A 102 4.41 -7.02 1.93
CA CYS A 102 3.79 -5.84 2.55
C CYS A 102 3.27 -4.90 1.45
N GLN A 103 1.95 -4.62 1.46
CA GLN A 103 1.42 -3.59 0.56
C GLN A 103 1.67 -2.21 1.16
N ILE A 104 2.56 -1.43 0.54
CA ILE A 104 2.90 -0.08 0.97
C ILE A 104 2.01 0.96 0.26
N TRP A 105 1.42 1.85 1.05
CA TRP A 105 0.27 2.66 0.64
C TRP A 105 0.34 4.11 1.13
N HIS A 106 -0.28 5.01 0.35
CA HIS A 106 -0.48 6.41 0.70
C HIS A 106 -1.83 6.91 0.18
N ALA A 107 -2.70 7.40 1.08
CA ALA A 107 -4.07 7.81 0.74
C ALA A 107 -4.12 8.98 -0.27
N GLY A 108 -3.25 9.97 -0.09
CA GLY A 108 -3.28 11.20 -0.91
C GLY A 108 -4.54 12.00 -0.59
N ARG A 109 -5.21 12.58 -1.60
CA ARG A 109 -6.44 13.38 -1.38
C ARG A 109 -7.65 12.61 -0.87
N VAL A 110 -7.62 11.28 -0.88
CA VAL A 110 -8.71 10.44 -0.35
C VAL A 110 -8.47 10.28 1.15
N SER A 111 -8.47 11.39 1.91
CA SER A 111 -8.19 11.45 3.36
C SER A 111 -8.92 12.62 3.99
N ASP A 112 -9.60 12.37 5.12
CA ASP A 112 -10.32 13.34 5.97
C ASP A 112 -9.71 13.53 7.36
N MET A 113 -8.64 12.79 7.66
CA MET A 113 -7.92 12.88 8.94
C MET A 113 -6.90 14.02 8.94
N GLU A 114 -6.39 14.37 7.76
CA GLU A 114 -5.47 15.48 7.55
C GLU A 114 -6.23 16.75 7.18
N LYS A 115 -5.82 17.90 7.74
CA LYS A 115 -6.45 19.19 7.40
C LYS A 115 -6.19 19.61 5.95
N GLU A 116 -5.03 19.19 5.43
CA GLU A 116 -4.56 19.55 4.10
C GLU A 116 -3.83 18.33 3.49
N PRO A 117 -4.58 17.33 2.99
CA PRO A 117 -3.99 16.13 2.41
C PRO A 117 -3.23 16.45 1.13
N ILE A 118 -2.17 15.70 0.82
CA ILE A 118 -1.35 15.93 -0.38
C ILE A 118 -1.89 15.18 -1.60
N SER A 119 -1.71 15.75 -2.79
CA SER A 119 -2.11 15.12 -4.06
C SER A 119 -1.30 15.65 -5.24
N SER A 120 -1.63 15.19 -6.44
CA SER A 120 -1.15 15.72 -7.72
C SER A 120 -2.00 16.89 -8.23
N THR A 121 -2.93 17.40 -7.43
CA THR A 121 -3.90 18.45 -7.78
C THR A 121 -4.38 19.14 -6.51
N ASP A 122 -4.95 20.33 -6.65
CA ASP A 122 -5.70 21.04 -5.61
C ASP A 122 -7.22 20.77 -5.68
N LYS A 123 -7.67 19.92 -6.60
CA LYS A 123 -9.09 19.58 -6.75
C LYS A 123 -9.53 18.55 -5.71
N PRO A 124 -10.67 18.76 -5.02
CA PRO A 124 -11.21 17.78 -4.08
C PRO A 124 -11.64 16.49 -4.80
N VAL A 125 -11.86 15.43 -4.02
CA VAL A 125 -12.53 14.22 -4.51
C VAL A 125 -13.97 14.57 -4.88
N GLU A 126 -14.39 14.20 -6.10
CA GLU A 126 -15.78 14.37 -6.52
C GLU A 126 -16.69 13.53 -5.62
N LYS A 127 -17.71 14.15 -5.02
CA LYS A 127 -18.69 13.45 -4.18
C LYS A 127 -19.77 12.84 -5.06
N ASN A 128 -19.95 11.53 -4.93
CA ASN A 128 -21.14 10.82 -5.35
C ASN A 128 -22.14 10.73 -4.19
N GLU A 129 -23.42 10.43 -4.51
CA GLU A 129 -24.49 10.30 -3.50
C GLU A 129 -24.19 9.22 -2.45
N ASP A 130 -23.36 8.23 -2.79
CA ASP A 130 -22.94 7.12 -1.91
C ASP A 130 -21.67 7.42 -1.10
N ASP A 131 -21.03 8.59 -1.27
CA ASP A 131 -19.78 8.89 -0.56
C ASP A 131 -20.06 9.30 0.88
N HIS A 132 -19.48 8.54 1.82
CA HIS A 132 -19.68 8.72 3.25
C HIS A 132 -18.60 9.57 3.94
N VAL A 133 -17.67 10.17 3.18
CA VAL A 133 -16.57 10.98 3.71
C VAL A 133 -16.40 12.29 2.97
N ASP A 134 -16.32 13.36 3.76
CA ASP A 134 -15.98 14.69 3.30
C ASP A 134 -14.47 14.88 3.33
N CYS A 135 -13.80 14.56 2.22
CA CYS A 135 -12.38 14.84 2.07
C CYS A 135 -12.16 16.35 1.89
N PRO A 136 -11.29 17.01 2.68
CA PRO A 136 -10.90 18.39 2.47
C PRO A 136 -10.20 18.59 1.13
N ILE A 137 -10.11 19.85 0.72
CA ILE A 137 -9.37 20.25 -0.47
C ILE A 137 -7.89 19.88 -0.28
N PRO A 138 -7.30 19.08 -1.20
CA PRO A 138 -5.91 18.70 -1.08
C PRO A 138 -4.98 19.84 -1.48
N ARG A 139 -3.73 19.75 -1.03
CA ARG A 139 -2.64 20.55 -1.53
C ARG A 139 -1.92 19.82 -2.65
N CYS A 140 -1.79 20.49 -3.79
CA CYS A 140 -0.96 20.01 -4.89
C CYS A 140 0.51 19.99 -4.44
N LEU A 141 1.18 18.84 -4.61
CA LEU A 141 2.59 18.68 -4.29
C LEU A 141 3.45 19.54 -5.22
N ALA A 142 4.40 20.27 -4.67
CA ALA A 142 5.43 20.91 -5.45
C ALA A 142 6.43 19.87 -5.99
N VAL A 143 7.07 20.17 -7.12
CA VAL A 143 8.02 19.27 -7.81
C VAL A 143 9.17 18.84 -6.90
N GLU A 144 9.59 19.74 -6.02
CA GLU A 144 10.64 19.58 -5.02
C GLU A 144 10.24 18.70 -3.82
N GLU A 145 8.94 18.52 -3.55
CA GLU A 145 8.44 17.67 -2.46
C GLU A 145 8.31 16.20 -2.89
N ILE A 146 8.08 15.96 -4.18
CA ILE A 146 7.89 14.63 -4.76
C ILE A 146 9.05 13.66 -4.43
N PRO A 147 10.33 14.04 -4.50
CA PRO A 147 11.44 13.18 -4.06
C PRO A 147 11.31 12.71 -2.61
N ASN A 148 10.72 13.51 -1.71
CA ASN A 148 10.52 13.11 -0.32
C ASN A 148 9.42 12.04 -0.21
N VAL A 149 8.35 12.14 -1.00
CA VAL A 149 7.31 11.09 -1.09
C VAL A 149 7.95 9.77 -1.56
N VAL A 150 8.75 9.81 -2.62
CA VAL A 150 9.51 8.62 -3.09
C VAL A 150 10.40 8.06 -1.97
N ASN A 151 11.07 8.93 -1.21
CA ASN A 151 11.89 8.51 -0.08
C ASN A 151 11.07 7.83 1.02
N HIS A 152 9.82 8.25 1.28
CA HIS A 152 8.94 7.55 2.22
C HIS A 152 8.65 6.12 1.76
N PHE A 153 8.30 5.90 0.49
CA PHE A 153 8.11 4.56 -0.07
C PHE A 153 9.40 3.72 0.02
N ARG A 154 10.57 4.33 -0.25
CA ARG A 154 11.87 3.66 -0.12
C ARG A 154 12.15 3.21 1.32
N VAL A 155 11.89 4.07 2.30
CA VAL A 155 12.07 3.75 3.73
C VAL A 155 11.10 2.64 4.16
N ALA A 156 9.82 2.75 3.79
CA ALA A 156 8.83 1.72 4.08
C ALA A 156 9.20 0.36 3.48
N ALA A 157 9.71 0.33 2.25
CA ALA A 157 10.19 -0.89 1.63
C ALA A 157 11.39 -1.51 2.36
N ARG A 158 12.34 -0.68 2.82
CA ARG A 158 13.45 -1.15 3.66
C ARG A 158 12.94 -1.73 4.97
N ASN A 159 12.05 -1.02 5.65
CA ASN A 159 11.47 -1.43 6.92
C ASN A 159 10.63 -2.73 6.79
N ALA A 160 9.95 -2.94 5.66
CA ALA A 160 9.28 -4.20 5.35
C ALA A 160 10.25 -5.39 5.29
N LEU A 161 11.38 -5.20 4.62
CA LEU A 161 12.44 -6.22 4.59
C LEU A 161 13.04 -6.45 5.98
N ASP A 162 13.23 -5.40 6.78
CA ASP A 162 13.76 -5.49 8.15
C ASP A 162 12.75 -6.17 9.11
N ALA A 163 11.45 -6.10 8.80
CA ALA A 163 10.39 -6.86 9.48
C ALA A 163 10.31 -8.32 9.01
N GLY A 164 11.06 -8.70 7.98
CA GLY A 164 11.14 -10.05 7.44
C GLY A 164 10.24 -10.35 6.24
N PHE A 165 9.47 -9.38 5.73
CA PHE A 165 8.64 -9.62 4.53
C PHE A 165 9.50 -10.06 3.34
N ASP A 166 8.94 -10.91 2.49
CA ASP A 166 9.63 -11.42 1.29
C ASP A 166 9.78 -10.35 0.20
N GLY A 167 8.87 -9.37 0.20
CA GLY A 167 8.82 -8.28 -0.77
C GLY A 167 7.78 -7.22 -0.41
N VAL A 168 7.62 -6.27 -1.32
CA VAL A 168 6.61 -5.20 -1.21
C VAL A 168 5.75 -5.14 -2.45
N GLU A 169 4.47 -4.82 -2.25
CA GLU A 169 3.57 -4.39 -3.30
C GLU A 169 3.36 -2.87 -3.17
N ILE A 170 3.57 -2.11 -4.25
CA ILE A 170 3.30 -0.67 -4.27
C ILE A 170 1.84 -0.46 -4.61
N HIS A 171 1.04 0.12 -3.70
CA HIS A 171 -0.36 0.38 -3.97
C HIS A 171 -0.55 1.59 -4.90
N GLY A 172 -0.63 1.32 -6.21
CA GLY A 172 -0.89 2.30 -7.26
C GLY A 172 -2.29 2.21 -7.86
N ALA A 173 -3.34 2.05 -7.04
CA ALA A 173 -4.70 1.80 -7.50
C ALA A 173 -5.73 2.45 -6.55
N HIS A 174 -7.02 2.29 -6.84
CA HIS A 174 -8.17 2.70 -6.01
C HIS A 174 -8.27 4.21 -5.69
N GLY A 175 -7.67 5.07 -6.51
CA GLY A 175 -7.71 6.52 -6.41
C GLY A 175 -6.72 7.09 -5.42
N PHE A 176 -5.81 6.28 -4.88
CA PHE A 176 -4.80 6.70 -3.91
C PHE A 176 -3.64 7.45 -4.55
N LEU A 177 -2.70 7.96 -3.74
CA LEU A 177 -1.74 8.99 -4.14
C LEU A 177 -1.05 8.70 -5.47
N LEU A 178 -0.53 7.49 -5.67
CA LEU A 178 0.16 7.17 -6.91
C LEU A 178 -0.78 7.16 -8.11
N GLU A 179 -2.00 6.63 -7.99
CA GLU A 179 -2.99 6.66 -9.08
C GLU A 179 -3.48 8.08 -9.37
N GLN A 180 -3.48 8.98 -8.38
CA GLN A 180 -3.78 10.41 -8.60
C GLN A 180 -2.81 11.03 -9.61
N PHE A 181 -1.53 10.65 -9.57
CA PHE A 181 -0.54 11.04 -10.58
C PHE A 181 -0.71 10.32 -11.94
N MET A 182 -1.38 9.16 -11.99
CA MET A 182 -1.53 8.40 -13.25
C MET A 182 -2.75 8.81 -14.06
N LYS A 183 -3.82 9.24 -13.39
CA LYS A 183 -5.08 9.61 -14.04
C LYS A 183 -5.02 11.04 -14.55
N ASP A 184 -5.18 11.21 -15.85
CA ASP A 184 -5.32 12.50 -16.52
C ASP A 184 -6.51 13.32 -16.01
N SER A 185 -7.57 12.64 -15.56
CA SER A 185 -8.73 13.28 -14.91
C SER A 185 -8.42 13.86 -13.53
N VAL A 186 -7.27 13.52 -12.94
CA VAL A 186 -6.87 13.98 -11.60
C VAL A 186 -5.59 14.81 -11.66
N ASN A 187 -4.55 14.33 -12.33
CA ASN A 187 -3.25 14.99 -12.41
C ASN A 187 -3.27 16.18 -13.36
N ASP A 188 -3.16 17.39 -12.81
CA ASP A 188 -3.08 18.65 -13.55
C ASP A 188 -1.68 19.29 -13.52
N HIS A 189 -0.64 18.54 -13.13
CA HIS A 189 0.74 18.98 -13.27
C HIS A 189 1.07 19.30 -14.74
N THR A 190 1.72 20.43 -14.97
CA THR A 190 2.24 20.84 -16.29
C THR A 190 3.74 20.57 -16.43
N ASP A 191 4.39 20.14 -15.35
CA ASP A 191 5.83 19.86 -15.28
C ASP A 191 6.17 18.41 -15.71
N LYS A 192 7.30 17.86 -15.24
CA LYS A 192 7.76 16.51 -15.56
C LYS A 192 6.90 15.39 -14.95
N TYR A 193 6.02 15.69 -14.01
CA TYR A 193 5.12 14.75 -13.32
C TYR A 193 3.68 14.77 -13.83
N GLY A 194 3.35 15.56 -14.87
CA GLY A 194 2.02 15.54 -15.50
C GLY A 194 2.02 15.90 -16.99
N GLY A 195 0.89 15.71 -17.64
CA GLY A 195 0.75 15.84 -19.10
C GLY A 195 0.74 14.48 -19.81
N SER A 196 1.55 14.30 -20.88
CA SER A 196 1.50 13.09 -21.73
C SER A 196 1.86 11.80 -20.99
N LEU A 197 1.17 10.69 -21.32
CA LEU A 197 1.37 9.32 -20.82
C LEU A 197 2.82 8.78 -20.84
N GLN A 198 3.73 9.42 -21.60
CA GLN A 198 5.14 9.04 -21.69
C GLN A 198 6.03 9.57 -20.55
N LYS A 199 5.53 10.45 -19.67
CA LYS A 199 6.37 11.01 -18.61
C LYS A 199 6.54 10.02 -17.45
N PRO A 200 7.72 9.97 -16.83
CA PRO A 200 7.98 9.03 -15.75
C PRO A 200 7.00 9.30 -14.62
N LEU A 201 6.17 8.29 -14.38
CA LEU A 201 5.44 8.10 -13.14
C LEU A 201 6.41 8.27 -11.95
N LEU A 202 5.88 8.45 -10.74
CA LEU A 202 6.61 8.32 -9.48
C LEU A 202 7.27 6.92 -9.39
N VAL A 203 8.35 6.69 -10.13
CA VAL A 203 9.10 5.44 -10.17
C VAL A 203 10.48 5.77 -9.65
N CYS A 204 10.88 5.06 -8.59
CA CYS A 204 12.25 5.06 -8.12
C CYS A 204 13.20 4.87 -9.33
N PRO A 205 14.21 5.73 -9.51
CA PRO A 205 15.30 5.46 -10.45
C PRO A 205 16.07 4.18 -10.06
#